data_AF-A0A3D4A1B0-F1
#
_entry.id   AF-A0A3D4A1B0-F1
#
_cell.length_a   1.000
_cell.length_b   1.000
_cell.length_c   1.000
_cell.angle_alpha   90.00
_cell.angle_beta   90.00
_cell.angle_gamma   90.00
#
_symmetry.space_group_name_H-M   'P 1'
#
loop_
_entity.id
_entity.type
_entity.pdbx_description
1 polymer ?
#
loop_
_entity_poly.entity_id
_entity_poly.type
_entity_poly.pdbx_seq_one_letter_code
_entity_poly.pdbx_strand_id
1 'polypeptide(L)'
;MGPNEQERRWFESWIREETGKTLIYIGRDYDGELPYWSKVIRSSSGDTKANAQQRFNQAIIRHEALRQRTPETQELDWFTIDMSRSNRFVRDLTASDSYWLDGIEIDKCEIAIRGEIQHRDFNNSGWKYEDLILAEDTPLLFRMRPLGYQDSSVLVAQNGSFLLNYSLINHEHRKLAGKIIDFCGEDLQVTFVESRQRGPSMGGNPPPSANPNRPDREQRPGFFNLLMTNPLGLILIHLCIAGLIYCFLRFPVFGRARERFTVSTVVDHQHENRDIRNFGRHIDAVGGLLHKTRDTQHAASTIRYYDQHVSND
;
A
#
# COMPACT_ATOMS: atom_id res chain seq x y z
N MET A 1 -13.15 16.44 -4.14
CA MET A 1 -13.22 16.33 -5.61
C MET A 1 -13.83 14.99 -5.97
N GLY A 2 -14.65 14.98 -7.01
CA GLY A 2 -15.21 13.75 -7.56
C GLY A 2 -14.30 13.08 -8.58
N PRO A 3 -14.70 11.90 -9.07
CA PRO A 3 -13.93 11.13 -10.03
C PRO A 3 -13.77 11.92 -11.33
N ASN A 4 -12.61 11.82 -11.98
CA ASN A 4 -12.40 12.44 -13.30
C ASN A 4 -13.15 11.66 -14.40
N GLU A 5 -13.19 12.22 -15.62
CA GLU A 5 -13.94 11.63 -16.74
C GLU A 5 -13.47 10.23 -17.13
N GLN A 6 -12.15 9.96 -17.08
CA GLN A 6 -11.59 8.64 -17.41
C GLN A 6 -11.98 7.61 -16.35
N GLU A 7 -11.90 7.98 -15.08
CA GLU A 7 -12.35 7.14 -13.95
C GLU A 7 -13.84 6.83 -14.10
N ARG A 8 -14.70 7.83 -14.37
CA ARG A 8 -16.14 7.61 -14.57
C ARG A 8 -16.42 6.66 -15.74
N ARG A 9 -15.79 6.86 -16.90
CA ARG A 9 -15.97 5.97 -18.06
C ARG A 9 -15.53 4.54 -17.79
N TRP A 10 -14.44 4.36 -17.05
CA TRP A 10 -13.99 3.03 -16.66
C TRP A 10 -15.01 2.34 -15.76
N PHE A 11 -15.51 3.04 -14.73
CA PHE A 11 -16.55 2.50 -13.85
C PHE A 11 -17.84 2.19 -14.62
N GLU A 12 -18.25 3.06 -15.55
CA GLU A 12 -19.41 2.81 -16.40
C GLU A 12 -19.26 1.59 -17.29
N SER A 13 -18.07 1.38 -17.88
CA SER A 13 -17.76 0.15 -18.63
C SER A 13 -17.86 -1.06 -17.71
N TRP A 14 -17.20 -1.01 -16.56
CA TRP A 14 -17.14 -2.11 -15.61
C TRP A 14 -18.53 -2.54 -15.11
N ILE A 15 -19.41 -1.58 -14.80
CA ILE A 15 -20.80 -1.82 -14.36
C ILE A 15 -21.66 -2.43 -15.48
N ARG A 16 -21.34 -2.15 -16.75
CA ARG A 16 -22.09 -2.63 -17.93
C ARG A 16 -21.58 -3.97 -18.46
N GLU A 17 -20.34 -4.37 -18.14
CA GLU A 17 -19.75 -5.63 -18.60
C GLU A 17 -20.50 -6.86 -18.08
N GLU A 18 -21.01 -6.80 -16.85
CA GLU A 18 -21.77 -7.89 -16.23
C GLU A 18 -22.91 -7.33 -15.38
N THR A 19 -24.00 -8.09 -15.25
CA THR A 19 -25.17 -7.73 -14.43
C THR A 19 -24.90 -7.98 -12.94
N GLY A 20 -25.57 -7.23 -12.05
CA GLY A 20 -25.50 -7.45 -10.61
C GLY A 20 -24.30 -6.78 -9.92
N LYS A 21 -23.60 -5.87 -10.60
CA LYS A 21 -22.46 -5.13 -10.02
C LYS A 21 -22.94 -3.92 -9.23
N THR A 22 -22.38 -3.73 -8.03
CA THR A 22 -22.62 -2.54 -7.20
C THR A 22 -21.32 -1.79 -6.99
N LEU A 23 -21.27 -0.55 -7.49
CA LEU A 23 -20.17 0.38 -7.20
C LEU A 23 -20.56 1.25 -6.01
N ILE A 24 -19.73 1.31 -4.98
CA ILE A 24 -19.92 2.25 -3.86
C ILE A 24 -18.96 3.42 -4.05
N TYR A 25 -19.50 4.61 -4.31
CA TYR A 25 -18.74 5.85 -4.33
C TYR A 25 -18.86 6.57 -2.99
N ILE A 26 -17.72 6.92 -2.40
CA ILE A 26 -17.66 7.63 -1.11
C ILE A 26 -17.06 9.01 -1.34
N GLY A 27 -17.82 10.05 -1.01
CA GLY A 27 -17.34 11.42 -1.08
C GLY A 27 -16.14 11.68 -0.14
N ARG A 28 -15.25 12.57 -0.58
CA ARG A 28 -13.96 12.85 0.08
C ARG A 28 -13.96 14.09 0.97
N ASP A 29 -15.13 14.64 1.30
CA ASP A 29 -15.24 15.90 2.04
C ASP A 29 -15.03 15.74 3.57
N TYR A 30 -14.95 14.49 4.06
CA TYR A 30 -14.85 14.12 5.46
C TYR A 30 -13.51 13.43 5.75
N ASP A 31 -12.95 13.73 6.92
CA ASP A 31 -11.76 13.10 7.47
C ASP A 31 -11.92 12.91 8.97
N GLY A 32 -11.70 11.68 9.43
CA GLY A 32 -11.76 11.31 10.84
C GLY A 32 -10.60 11.86 11.68
N GLU A 33 -9.55 12.42 11.06
CA GLU A 33 -8.37 12.95 11.77
C GLU A 33 -8.74 14.08 12.73
N LEU A 34 -9.60 15.01 12.30
CA LEU A 34 -10.06 16.13 13.14
C LEU A 34 -10.83 15.68 14.39
N PRO A 35 -11.94 14.91 14.28
CA PRO A 35 -12.66 14.44 15.46
C PRO A 35 -11.79 13.54 16.36
N TYR A 36 -10.94 12.68 15.76
CA TYR A 36 -9.99 11.86 16.51
C TYR A 36 -9.07 12.70 17.40
N TRP A 37 -8.33 13.65 16.83
CA TRP A 37 -7.41 14.47 17.61
C TRP A 37 -8.16 15.34 18.62
N SER A 38 -9.37 15.81 18.31
CA SER A 38 -10.20 16.54 19.29
C SER A 38 -10.50 15.68 20.53
N LYS A 39 -10.78 14.38 20.34
CA LYS A 39 -11.06 13.43 21.43
C LYS A 39 -9.79 13.13 22.23
N VAL A 40 -8.67 12.91 21.55
CA VAL A 40 -7.37 12.69 22.19
C VAL A 40 -6.95 13.89 23.04
N ILE A 41 -7.14 15.12 22.56
CA ILE A 41 -6.82 16.36 23.32
C ILE A 41 -7.65 16.43 24.62
N ARG A 42 -8.92 16.02 24.59
CA ARG A 42 -9.80 16.02 25.77
C ARG A 42 -9.37 14.99 26.81
N SER A 43 -8.82 13.84 26.39
CA SER A 43 -8.42 12.75 27.28
C SER A 43 -6.92 12.73 27.62
N SER A 44 -6.12 13.69 27.14
CA SER A 44 -4.67 13.74 27.34
C SER A 44 -4.23 14.92 28.21
N SER A 45 -3.04 14.80 28.78
CA SER A 45 -2.39 15.82 29.62
C SER A 45 -0.91 15.95 29.27
N GLY A 46 -0.28 17.05 29.74
CA GLY A 46 1.15 17.32 29.54
C GLY A 46 1.58 17.33 28.07
N ASP A 47 2.75 16.76 27.80
CA ASP A 47 3.37 16.71 26.46
C ASP A 47 2.52 15.97 25.43
N THR A 48 1.74 14.97 25.87
CA THR A 48 0.84 14.23 24.97
C THR A 48 -0.25 15.15 24.42
N LYS A 49 -0.78 16.05 25.26
CA LYS A 49 -1.79 17.03 24.86
C LYS A 49 -1.19 18.07 23.90
N ALA A 50 0.03 18.53 24.15
CA ALA A 50 0.72 19.47 23.27
C ALA A 50 0.96 18.86 21.87
N ASN A 51 1.43 17.61 21.81
CA ASN A 51 1.61 16.88 20.56
C ASN A 51 0.28 16.66 19.82
N ALA A 52 -0.79 16.26 20.53
CA ALA A 52 -2.11 16.08 19.94
C ALA A 52 -2.67 17.41 19.38
N GLN A 53 -2.44 18.53 20.08
CA GLN A 53 -2.82 19.86 19.61
C GLN A 53 -2.07 20.26 18.33
N GLN A 54 -0.77 19.96 18.26
CA GLN A 54 0.01 20.21 17.05
C GLN A 54 -0.53 19.40 15.87
N ARG A 55 -0.86 18.12 16.07
CA ARG A 55 -1.44 17.26 15.04
C ARG A 55 -2.82 17.75 14.58
N PHE A 56 -3.67 18.16 15.52
CA PHE A 56 -4.96 18.77 15.22
C PHE A 56 -4.82 20.02 14.34
N ASN A 57 -3.91 20.92 14.69
CA ASN A 57 -3.67 22.14 13.90
C ASN A 57 -3.13 21.82 12.50
N GLN A 58 -2.22 20.83 12.38
CA GLN A 58 -1.73 20.36 11.08
C GLN A 58 -2.84 19.78 10.20
N ALA A 59 -3.76 19.02 10.80
CA ALA A 59 -4.92 18.47 10.11
C ALA A 59 -5.83 19.59 9.57
N ILE A 60 -6.13 20.62 10.39
CA ILE A 60 -6.89 21.80 9.94
C ILE A 60 -6.25 22.42 8.71
N ILE A 61 -4.97 22.75 8.77
CA ILE A 61 -4.23 23.40 7.68
C ILE A 61 -4.30 22.55 6.41
N ARG A 62 -4.12 21.21 6.52
CA ARG A 62 -4.21 20.30 5.37
C ARG A 62 -5.60 20.30 4.76
N HIS A 63 -6.66 20.25 5.58
CA HIS A 63 -8.04 20.27 5.11
C HIS A 63 -8.40 21.57 4.40
N GLU A 64 -8.03 22.70 4.98
CA GLU A 64 -8.29 24.01 4.40
C GLU A 64 -7.53 24.18 3.08
N ALA A 65 -6.27 23.77 3.01
CA ALA A 65 -5.48 23.81 1.79
C ALA A 65 -6.08 22.95 0.66
N LEU A 66 -6.67 21.80 0.97
CA LEU A 66 -7.39 20.96 0.00
C LEU A 66 -8.68 21.63 -0.47
N ARG A 67 -9.44 22.25 0.45
CA ARG A 67 -10.66 22.99 0.11
C ARG A 67 -10.39 24.18 -0.80
N GLN A 68 -9.38 24.98 -0.49
CA GLN A 68 -9.00 26.16 -1.32
C GLN A 68 -8.62 25.79 -2.76
N ARG A 69 -8.13 24.56 -2.99
CA ARG A 69 -7.78 24.06 -4.32
C ARG A 69 -8.95 23.38 -5.04
N THR A 70 -10.06 23.17 -4.34
CA THR A 70 -11.25 22.52 -4.88
C THR A 70 -12.23 23.59 -5.34
N PRO A 71 -12.76 23.51 -6.57
CA PRO A 71 -13.84 24.39 -6.99
C PRO A 71 -15.01 24.34 -6.00
N GLU A 72 -15.65 25.49 -5.77
CA GLU A 72 -16.83 25.57 -4.91
C GLU A 72 -17.94 24.66 -5.42
N THR A 73 -18.15 24.60 -6.73
CA THR A 73 -19.09 23.68 -7.36
C THR A 73 -18.38 22.89 -8.46
N GLN A 74 -18.62 21.58 -8.48
CA GLN A 74 -18.10 20.66 -9.49
C GLN A 74 -19.26 19.83 -10.05
N GLU A 75 -19.67 20.12 -11.28
CA GLU A 75 -20.70 19.36 -12.00
C GLU A 75 -20.08 18.15 -12.71
N LEU A 76 -20.52 16.93 -12.36
CA LEU A 76 -20.04 15.68 -12.95
C LEU A 76 -21.20 14.90 -13.56
N ASP A 77 -20.89 13.98 -14.48
CA ASP A 77 -21.92 13.20 -15.19
C ASP A 77 -22.86 12.42 -14.30
N TRP A 78 -22.37 12.07 -13.12
CA TRP A 78 -23.09 11.32 -12.12
C TRP A 78 -23.85 12.18 -11.11
N PHE A 79 -23.35 13.36 -10.77
CA PHE A 79 -23.87 14.19 -9.69
C PHE A 79 -23.15 15.54 -9.65
N THR A 80 -23.68 16.48 -8.87
CA THR A 80 -23.01 17.76 -8.59
C THR A 80 -22.43 17.71 -7.19
N ILE A 81 -21.18 18.16 -7.03
CA ILE A 81 -20.56 18.38 -5.73
C ILE A 81 -20.55 19.88 -5.44
N ASP A 82 -21.19 20.29 -4.36
CA ASP A 82 -21.23 21.65 -3.84
C ASP A 82 -20.45 21.73 -2.52
N MET A 83 -19.30 22.37 -2.55
CA MET A 83 -18.42 22.63 -1.39
C MET A 83 -18.65 24.01 -0.76
N SER A 84 -19.53 24.85 -1.33
CA SER A 84 -19.84 26.20 -0.85
C SER A 84 -20.67 26.20 0.44
N ARG A 85 -21.45 25.14 0.66
CA ARG A 85 -22.33 24.99 1.83
C ARG A 85 -21.57 24.72 3.14
N SER A 86 -22.23 25.03 4.26
CA SER A 86 -21.64 25.08 5.59
C SER A 86 -21.43 23.70 6.23
N ASN A 87 -20.27 23.54 6.86
CA ASN A 87 -19.93 22.46 7.79
C ASN A 87 -20.99 22.31 8.90
N ARG A 88 -21.74 21.21 8.88
CA ARG A 88 -22.79 20.91 9.88
C ARG A 88 -22.75 19.46 10.35
N PHE A 89 -23.22 19.24 11.58
CA PHE A 89 -23.59 17.92 12.07
C PHE A 89 -25.04 17.64 11.74
N VAL A 90 -25.31 16.43 11.27
CA VAL A 90 -26.66 15.97 10.96
C VAL A 90 -27.42 15.75 12.27
N ARG A 91 -28.63 16.28 12.34
CA ARG A 91 -29.50 16.16 13.53
C ARG A 91 -30.62 15.16 13.35
N ASP A 92 -31.04 14.97 12.10
CA ASP A 92 -32.16 14.12 11.76
C ASP A 92 -31.88 13.36 10.46
N LEU A 93 -32.39 12.14 10.40
CA LEU A 93 -32.28 11.25 9.25
C LEU A 93 -33.67 10.75 8.87
N THR A 94 -33.99 10.83 7.59
CA THR A 94 -35.15 10.16 7.02
C THR A 94 -34.69 9.14 5.99
N ALA A 95 -35.49 8.11 5.75
CA ALA A 95 -35.17 7.07 4.78
C ALA A 95 -36.39 6.73 3.93
N SER A 96 -36.13 6.26 2.71
CA SER A 96 -37.20 5.81 1.80
C SER A 96 -37.85 4.50 2.27
N ASP A 97 -37.07 3.63 2.91
CA ASP A 97 -37.55 2.43 3.59
C ASP A 97 -37.11 2.46 5.06
N SER A 98 -38.03 2.11 5.96
CA SER A 98 -37.77 1.92 7.39
C SER A 98 -36.54 1.04 7.69
N TYR A 99 -36.24 0.07 6.81
CA TYR A 99 -35.11 -0.83 6.89
C TYR A 99 -33.78 -0.10 7.15
N TRP A 100 -33.56 1.05 6.51
CA TRP A 100 -32.29 1.78 6.57
C TRP A 100 -31.99 2.37 7.95
N LEU A 101 -33.04 2.77 8.68
CA LEU A 101 -32.91 3.40 10.01
C LEU A 101 -33.39 2.48 11.13
N ASP A 102 -33.83 1.26 10.81
CA ASP A 102 -34.26 0.27 11.78
C ASP A 102 -33.13 -0.06 12.76
N GLY A 103 -33.44 0.11 14.05
CA GLY A 103 -32.50 -0.09 15.15
C GLY A 103 -31.38 0.95 15.26
N ILE A 104 -31.42 2.06 14.51
CA ILE A 104 -30.42 3.14 14.56
C ILE A 104 -30.87 4.25 15.51
N GLU A 105 -30.01 4.60 16.46
CA GLU A 105 -30.20 5.74 17.35
C GLU A 105 -29.56 7.01 16.72
N ILE A 106 -30.37 7.82 16.04
CA ILE A 106 -29.91 8.96 15.22
C ILE A 106 -29.14 10.00 16.05
N ASP A 107 -29.56 10.24 17.29
CA ASP A 107 -28.90 11.17 18.22
C ASP A 107 -27.47 10.77 18.59
N LYS A 108 -27.14 9.48 18.44
CA LYS A 108 -25.80 8.93 18.63
C LYS A 108 -24.99 8.87 17.33
N CYS A 109 -25.60 9.15 16.18
CA CYS A 109 -24.89 9.24 14.90
C CYS A 109 -24.13 10.56 14.81
N GLU A 110 -22.81 10.51 14.92
CA GLU A 110 -21.92 11.68 14.83
C GLU A 110 -21.59 12.01 13.36
N ILE A 111 -22.61 12.15 12.52
CA ILE A 111 -22.47 12.37 11.08
C ILE A 111 -22.23 13.86 10.81
N ALA A 112 -21.17 14.17 10.04
CA ALA A 112 -20.84 15.52 9.64
C ALA A 112 -20.86 15.64 8.11
N ILE A 113 -21.53 16.67 7.60
CA ILE A 113 -21.58 17.03 6.18
C ILE A 113 -20.86 18.37 6.03
N ARG A 114 -19.90 18.45 5.11
CA ARG A 114 -19.11 19.68 4.89
C ARG A 114 -19.35 20.25 3.50
N GLY A 115 -19.52 19.40 2.51
CA GLY A 115 -19.99 19.69 1.18
C GLY A 115 -21.10 18.70 0.83
N GLU A 116 -21.85 19.03 -0.20
CA GLU A 116 -23.01 18.27 -0.60
C GLU A 116 -22.78 17.61 -1.96
N ILE A 117 -23.04 16.32 -2.06
CA ILE A 117 -23.30 15.66 -3.33
C ILE A 117 -24.80 15.72 -3.55
N GLN A 118 -25.21 16.24 -4.69
CA GLN A 118 -26.60 16.38 -5.08
C GLN A 118 -26.84 15.68 -6.42
N HIS A 119 -28.10 15.32 -6.66
CA HIS A 119 -28.50 14.79 -7.96
C HIS A 119 -28.16 15.75 -9.08
N ARG A 120 -27.97 15.19 -10.27
CA ARG A 120 -27.83 16.00 -11.47
C ARG A 120 -29.22 16.32 -12.04
N ASP A 121 -29.58 17.60 -12.10
CA ASP A 121 -30.90 18.11 -12.49
C ASP A 121 -31.23 18.10 -14.00
N PHE A 122 -30.40 17.47 -14.86
CA PHE A 122 -30.65 17.49 -16.31
C PHE A 122 -31.58 16.36 -16.76
N ASN A 123 -32.59 16.72 -17.59
CA ASN A 123 -33.61 15.86 -18.22
C ASN A 123 -33.10 14.68 -19.07
N ASN A 124 -31.80 14.36 -19.06
CA ASN A 124 -31.20 13.28 -19.84
C ASN A 124 -29.87 12.78 -19.24
N SER A 125 -29.76 12.65 -17.91
CA SER A 125 -28.52 12.19 -17.27
C SER A 125 -28.16 10.74 -17.60
N GLY A 126 -29.07 9.95 -18.16
CA GLY A 126 -28.85 8.51 -18.35
C GLY A 126 -28.99 7.71 -17.06
N TRP A 127 -29.32 8.35 -15.94
CA TRP A 127 -29.39 7.75 -14.61
C TRP A 127 -30.75 7.99 -13.95
N LYS A 128 -31.24 6.97 -13.24
CA LYS A 128 -32.36 7.09 -12.31
C LYS A 128 -31.80 7.17 -10.88
N TYR A 129 -32.16 8.22 -10.15
CA TYR A 129 -31.77 8.45 -8.76
C TYR A 129 -32.86 7.96 -7.81
N GLU A 130 -32.45 7.45 -6.67
CA GLU A 130 -33.31 6.99 -5.59
C GLU A 130 -32.64 7.29 -4.26
N ASP A 131 -33.22 8.21 -3.48
CA ASP A 131 -32.74 8.51 -2.15
C ASP A 131 -33.03 7.36 -1.21
N LEU A 132 -31.99 6.87 -0.54
CA LEU A 132 -32.09 5.81 0.45
C LEU A 132 -32.14 6.40 1.85
N ILE A 133 -31.25 7.36 2.11
CA ILE A 133 -31.18 8.10 3.37
C ILE A 133 -30.96 9.57 3.07
N LEU A 134 -31.81 10.41 3.63
CA LEU A 134 -31.71 11.87 3.61
C LEU A 134 -31.30 12.36 5.00
N ALA A 135 -30.31 13.24 5.05
CA ALA A 135 -29.99 14.06 6.19
C ALA A 135 -30.74 15.39 6.04
N GLU A 136 -31.88 15.51 6.72
CA GLU A 136 -32.84 16.60 6.52
C GLU A 136 -33.27 16.63 5.03
N ASP A 137 -32.83 17.63 4.26
CA ASP A 137 -33.13 17.76 2.82
C ASP A 137 -31.96 17.34 1.91
N THR A 138 -30.85 16.86 2.47
CA THR A 138 -29.64 16.50 1.70
C THR A 138 -29.50 14.99 1.60
N PRO A 139 -29.28 14.41 0.40
CA PRO A 139 -29.07 12.97 0.28
C PRO A 139 -27.75 12.57 0.96
N LEU A 140 -27.86 11.74 1.99
CA LEU A 140 -26.71 11.16 2.67
C LEU A 140 -26.25 9.89 1.96
N LEU A 141 -27.22 9.10 1.47
CA LEU A 141 -27.01 7.88 0.72
C LEU A 141 -28.07 7.81 -0.38
N PHE A 142 -27.67 7.73 -1.63
CA PHE A 142 -28.58 7.56 -2.75
C PHE A 142 -28.05 6.53 -3.75
N ARG A 143 -28.98 5.90 -4.47
CA ARG A 143 -28.69 4.92 -5.50
C ARG A 143 -28.91 5.53 -6.87
N MET A 144 -27.92 5.36 -7.74
CA MET A 144 -28.03 5.65 -9.16
C MET A 144 -28.12 4.34 -9.94
N ARG A 145 -29.09 4.25 -10.86
CA ARG A 145 -29.18 3.14 -11.82
C ARG A 145 -29.06 3.65 -13.25
N PRO A 146 -28.26 3.00 -14.10
CA PRO A 146 -28.19 3.36 -15.51
C PRO A 146 -29.51 3.02 -16.21
N LEU A 147 -30.03 3.94 -17.02
CA LEU A 147 -31.23 3.69 -17.84
C LEU A 147 -30.94 2.55 -18.85
N GLY A 148 -31.71 1.47 -18.76
CA GLY A 148 -31.58 0.30 -19.65
C GLY A 148 -30.85 -0.91 -19.06
N TYR A 149 -30.21 -0.79 -17.90
CA TYR A 149 -29.59 -1.91 -17.17
C TYR A 149 -30.10 -1.91 -15.73
N GLN A 150 -31.00 -2.85 -15.40
CA GLN A 150 -31.76 -2.82 -14.13
C GLN A 150 -30.98 -3.41 -12.95
N ASP A 151 -30.01 -4.28 -13.20
CA ASP A 151 -29.41 -5.13 -12.15
C ASP A 151 -28.11 -4.57 -11.56
N SER A 152 -27.46 -3.60 -12.22
CA SER A 152 -26.24 -2.97 -11.71
C SER A 152 -26.54 -1.56 -11.19
N SER A 153 -25.82 -1.11 -10.16
CA SER A 153 -26.09 0.18 -9.52
C SER A 153 -24.83 0.87 -8.99
N VAL A 154 -24.92 2.18 -8.83
CA VAL A 154 -23.93 2.99 -8.11
C VAL A 154 -24.59 3.49 -6.83
N LEU A 155 -24.05 3.10 -5.69
CA LEU A 155 -24.42 3.64 -4.39
C LEU A 155 -23.50 4.81 -4.07
N VAL A 156 -24.06 6.00 -3.90
CA VAL A 156 -23.31 7.21 -3.58
C VAL A 156 -23.54 7.58 -2.13
N ALA A 157 -22.48 7.51 -1.33
CA ALA A 157 -22.45 8.03 0.02
C ALA A 157 -21.86 9.45 0.00
N GLN A 158 -22.56 10.38 0.66
CA GLN A 158 -22.17 11.79 0.73
C GLN A 158 -20.71 11.96 1.11
N ASN A 159 -20.29 11.17 2.12
CA ASN A 159 -18.92 11.09 2.55
C ASN A 159 -18.65 9.86 3.43
N GLY A 160 -17.41 9.77 3.91
CA GLY A 160 -16.96 8.69 4.78
C GLY A 160 -17.31 8.83 6.27
N SER A 161 -18.20 9.76 6.67
CA SER A 161 -18.49 10.05 8.09
C SER A 161 -19.01 8.87 8.90
N PHE A 162 -19.57 7.85 8.26
CA PHE A 162 -19.99 6.59 8.89
C PHE A 162 -19.30 5.34 8.29
N LEU A 163 -18.36 5.52 7.35
CA LEU A 163 -17.70 4.42 6.63
C LEU A 163 -16.17 4.35 6.84
N LEU A 164 -15.53 5.43 7.33
CA LEU A 164 -14.10 5.42 7.61
C LEU A 164 -13.77 4.71 8.93
N ASN A 165 -12.56 4.16 9.02
CA ASN A 165 -12.09 3.39 10.18
C ASN A 165 -12.34 4.06 11.53
N TYR A 166 -12.07 5.36 11.66
CA TYR A 166 -12.34 6.10 12.89
C TYR A 166 -13.84 6.14 13.21
N SER A 167 -14.66 6.44 12.20
CA SER A 167 -16.10 6.55 12.33
C SER A 167 -16.76 5.22 12.71
N LEU A 168 -16.20 4.09 12.27
CA LEU A 168 -16.70 2.74 12.60
C LEU A 168 -16.45 2.34 14.07
N ILE A 169 -15.77 3.15 14.88
CA ILE A 169 -15.73 2.96 16.34
C ILE A 169 -17.13 3.20 16.94
N ASN A 170 -17.93 4.10 16.36
CA ASN A 170 -19.31 4.32 16.76
C ASN A 170 -20.18 3.12 16.37
N HIS A 171 -20.98 2.63 17.31
CA HIS A 171 -21.85 1.47 17.11
C HIS A 171 -22.95 1.72 16.07
N GLU A 172 -23.53 2.93 16.06
CA GLU A 172 -24.61 3.27 15.12
C GLU A 172 -24.09 3.40 13.69
N HIS A 173 -22.85 3.87 13.50
CA HIS A 173 -22.18 3.86 12.20
C HIS A 173 -21.94 2.43 11.69
N ARG A 174 -21.64 1.46 12.58
CA ARG A 174 -21.50 0.05 12.18
C ARG A 174 -22.82 -0.57 11.75
N LYS A 175 -23.92 -0.24 12.43
CA LYS A 175 -25.27 -0.67 11.99
C LYS A 175 -25.56 -0.14 10.59
N LEU A 176 -25.32 1.16 10.36
CA LEU A 176 -25.53 1.79 9.06
C LEU A 176 -24.65 1.19 7.96
N ALA A 177 -23.36 0.95 8.24
CA ALA A 177 -22.48 0.23 7.32
C ALA A 177 -22.95 -1.21 7.06
N GLY A 178 -23.48 -1.89 8.09
CA GLY A 178 -24.12 -3.20 7.97
C GLY A 178 -25.29 -3.20 6.99
N LYS A 179 -26.18 -2.19 7.07
CA LYS A 179 -27.30 -2.04 6.12
C LYS A 179 -26.83 -1.93 4.67
N ILE A 180 -25.68 -1.30 4.42
CA ILE A 180 -25.07 -1.22 3.07
C ILE A 180 -24.53 -2.58 2.63
N ILE A 181 -23.89 -3.33 3.53
CA ILE A 181 -23.39 -4.68 3.24
C ILE A 181 -24.57 -5.61 2.89
N ASP A 182 -25.59 -5.61 3.73
CA ASP A 182 -26.81 -6.40 3.54
C ASP A 182 -27.52 -6.02 2.24
N PHE A 183 -27.53 -4.74 1.89
CA PHE A 183 -28.06 -4.24 0.61
C PHE A 183 -27.29 -4.78 -0.61
N CYS A 184 -25.97 -4.94 -0.49
CA CYS A 184 -25.14 -5.50 -1.56
C CYS A 184 -25.34 -7.02 -1.71
N GLY A 185 -25.71 -7.72 -0.65
CA GLY A 185 -25.98 -9.16 -0.64
C GLY A 185 -24.83 -10.01 -0.09
N GLU A 186 -24.94 -11.33 -0.27
CA GLU A 186 -23.97 -12.33 0.19
C GLU A 186 -22.97 -12.72 -0.92
N ASP A 187 -21.87 -13.39 -0.56
CA ASP A 187 -20.85 -13.90 -1.49
C ASP A 187 -20.17 -12.85 -2.41
N LEU A 188 -19.89 -11.67 -1.85
CA LEU A 188 -19.34 -10.52 -2.58
C LEU A 188 -17.84 -10.66 -2.87
N GLN A 189 -17.44 -10.34 -4.10
CA GLN A 189 -16.05 -10.00 -4.42
C GLN A 189 -15.85 -8.48 -4.28
N VAL A 190 -15.02 -8.08 -3.32
CA VAL A 190 -14.81 -6.66 -2.99
C VAL A 190 -13.44 -6.19 -3.47
N THR A 191 -13.43 -5.10 -4.25
CA THR A 191 -12.22 -4.40 -4.66
C THR A 191 -12.29 -2.93 -4.26
N PHE A 192 -11.17 -2.37 -3.80
CA PHE A 192 -11.05 -0.96 -3.47
C PHE A 192 -10.30 -0.20 -4.55
N VAL A 193 -10.83 0.94 -4.97
CA VAL A 193 -10.20 1.83 -5.94
C VAL A 193 -10.02 3.21 -5.30
N GLU A 194 -8.76 3.68 -5.21
CA GLU A 194 -8.44 4.99 -4.67
C GLU A 194 -8.16 5.99 -5.81
N SER A 195 -8.85 7.14 -5.80
CA SER A 195 -8.56 8.23 -6.73
C SER A 195 -7.36 9.06 -6.26
N ARG A 196 -6.40 9.29 -7.17
CA ARG A 196 -5.00 9.77 -6.95
C ARG A 196 -4.80 11.08 -6.17
N GLN A 197 -5.84 11.81 -5.80
CA GLN A 197 -5.69 13.10 -5.12
C GLN A 197 -5.47 12.97 -3.61
N ARG A 198 -4.31 12.47 -3.19
CA ARG A 198 -3.71 13.01 -1.97
C ARG A 198 -3.03 14.33 -2.35
N GLY A 199 -3.26 15.38 -1.56
CA GLY A 199 -2.55 16.66 -1.66
C GLY A 199 -1.03 16.48 -1.61
N PRO A 200 -0.25 17.55 -1.84
CA PRO A 200 1.10 17.50 -2.40
C PRO A 200 1.98 16.44 -1.73
N SER A 201 2.37 15.42 -2.50
CA SER A 201 3.36 14.43 -2.12
C SER A 201 4.71 15.10 -1.89
N MET A 202 4.97 15.56 -0.66
CA MET A 202 6.34 15.74 -0.17
C MET A 202 6.86 14.35 0.22
N GLY A 203 7.55 13.71 -0.73
CA GLY A 203 8.35 12.51 -0.50
C GLY A 203 7.59 11.19 -0.62
N GLY A 204 7.55 10.63 -1.83
CA GLY A 204 7.09 9.27 -2.07
C GLY A 204 6.72 9.08 -3.53
N ASN A 205 7.43 8.20 -4.23
CA ASN A 205 7.27 7.95 -5.66
C ASN A 205 5.80 7.69 -6.03
N PRO A 206 5.34 8.19 -7.20
CA PRO A 206 3.94 8.06 -7.63
C PRO A 206 3.56 6.58 -7.87
N PRO A 207 2.38 6.11 -7.42
CA PRO A 207 1.86 4.82 -7.86
C PRO A 207 1.39 4.89 -9.33
N PRO A 208 1.29 3.73 -10.03
CA PRO A 208 1.22 3.67 -11.49
C PRO A 208 -0.05 4.33 -12.03
N SER A 209 0.06 5.09 -13.11
CA SER A 209 -1.08 5.58 -13.88
C SER A 209 -1.79 4.39 -14.55
N ALA A 210 -3.11 4.44 -14.62
CA ALA A 210 -3.91 3.58 -15.49
C ALA A 210 -3.48 3.81 -16.95
N ASN A 211 -2.51 3.02 -17.40
CA ASN A 211 -2.11 2.93 -18.80
C ASN A 211 -2.58 1.56 -19.30
N PRO A 212 -3.53 1.49 -20.25
CA PRO A 212 -4.13 0.23 -20.69
C PRO A 212 -3.17 -0.72 -21.41
N ASN A 213 -1.92 -0.32 -21.67
CA ASN A 213 -0.91 -1.14 -22.35
C ASN A 213 0.24 -1.63 -21.44
N ARG A 214 0.05 -1.65 -20.12
CA ARG A 214 1.09 -2.13 -19.20
C ARG A 214 0.52 -3.20 -18.28
N PRO A 215 0.94 -4.48 -18.36
CA PRO A 215 0.50 -5.48 -17.41
C PRO A 215 0.97 -5.07 -16.01
N ASP A 216 0.01 -5.02 -15.10
CA ASP A 216 0.12 -4.44 -13.78
C ASP A 216 1.11 -5.24 -12.93
N ARG A 217 2.27 -4.67 -12.63
CA ARG A 217 3.03 -5.13 -11.46
C ARG A 217 2.37 -4.49 -10.25
N GLU A 218 1.50 -5.25 -9.59
CA GLU A 218 1.14 -5.06 -8.19
C GLU A 218 2.40 -4.61 -7.43
N GLN A 219 2.45 -3.34 -7.02
CA GLN A 219 3.41 -2.94 -6.00
C GLN A 219 2.92 -3.51 -4.68
N ARG A 220 3.17 -4.81 -4.49
CA ARG A 220 3.18 -5.42 -3.17
C ARG A 220 4.09 -4.53 -2.30
N PRO A 221 3.66 -4.12 -1.11
CA PRO A 221 4.54 -3.38 -0.21
C PRO A 221 5.84 -4.18 -0.11
N GLY A 222 6.95 -3.60 -0.57
CA GLY A 222 8.23 -4.30 -0.58
C GLY A 222 8.53 -4.79 0.83
N PHE A 223 9.24 -5.91 0.96
CA PHE A 223 9.64 -6.47 2.26
C PHE A 223 10.20 -5.41 3.23
N PHE A 224 10.91 -4.40 2.70
CA PHE A 224 11.43 -3.26 3.44
C PHE A 224 10.38 -2.30 4.01
N ASN A 225 9.22 -2.13 3.37
CA ASN A 225 8.13 -1.32 3.93
C ASN A 225 7.48 -2.01 5.14
N LEU A 226 7.38 -3.35 5.11
CA LEU A 226 6.87 -4.11 6.26
C LEU A 226 7.81 -3.98 7.47
N LEU A 227 9.13 -4.00 7.23
CA LEU A 227 10.19 -3.79 8.24
C LEU A 227 10.09 -2.44 8.96
N MET A 228 9.56 -1.40 8.32
CA MET A 228 9.51 -0.04 8.89
C MET A 228 8.17 0.34 9.54
N THR A 229 7.20 -0.57 9.56
CA THR A 229 5.89 -0.34 10.20
C THR A 229 5.89 -0.79 11.67
N ASN A 230 5.57 0.12 12.59
CA ASN A 230 5.42 -0.19 14.02
C ASN A 230 4.03 -0.83 14.26
N PRO A 231 3.89 -1.97 14.99
CA PRO A 231 4.91 -2.76 15.72
C PRO A 231 5.49 -3.96 14.97
N LEU A 232 5.04 -4.22 13.74
CA LEU A 232 5.43 -5.39 12.94
C LEU A 232 6.95 -5.47 12.69
N GLY A 233 7.59 -4.33 12.43
CA GLY A 233 9.05 -4.26 12.24
C GLY A 233 9.83 -4.76 13.45
N LEU A 234 9.33 -4.49 14.66
CA LEU A 234 9.98 -4.91 15.90
C LEU A 234 9.89 -6.43 16.06
N ILE A 235 8.71 -7.02 15.80
CA ILE A 235 8.50 -8.48 15.84
C ILE A 235 9.40 -9.19 14.82
N LEU A 236 9.50 -8.65 13.61
CA LEU A 236 10.28 -9.25 12.53
C LEU A 236 11.79 -9.27 12.84
N ILE A 237 12.33 -8.21 13.44
CA ILE A 237 13.73 -8.17 13.89
C ILE A 237 14.02 -9.30 14.90
N HIS A 238 13.12 -9.52 15.87
CA HIS A 238 13.28 -10.59 16.84
C HIS A 238 13.26 -11.97 16.18
N LEU A 239 12.41 -12.16 15.17
CA LEU A 239 12.31 -13.41 14.40
C LEU A 239 13.57 -13.65 13.54
N CYS A 240 14.14 -12.60 12.95
CA CYS A 240 15.41 -12.67 12.23
C CYS A 240 16.58 -13.02 13.16
N ILE A 241 16.65 -12.44 14.37
CA ILE A 241 17.67 -12.76 15.36
C ILE A 241 17.54 -14.22 15.81
N ALA A 242 16.31 -14.68 16.10
CA ALA A 242 16.05 -16.06 16.47
C ALA A 242 16.43 -17.04 15.35
N GLY A 243 16.12 -16.70 14.09
CA GLY A 243 16.52 -17.48 12.91
C GLY A 243 18.04 -17.54 12.73
N LEU A 244 18.74 -16.44 12.96
CA LEU A 244 20.20 -16.39 12.89
C LEU A 244 20.85 -17.23 13.99
N ILE A 245 20.35 -17.14 15.23
CA ILE A 245 20.78 -18.01 16.34
C ILE A 245 20.51 -19.48 15.99
N TYR A 246 19.32 -19.79 15.45
CA TYR A 246 18.99 -21.14 15.00
C TYR A 246 19.94 -21.64 13.91
N CYS A 247 20.30 -20.81 12.94
CA CYS A 247 21.30 -21.15 11.92
C CYS A 247 22.67 -21.48 12.54
N PHE A 248 23.13 -20.69 13.51
CA PHE A 248 24.38 -20.97 14.23
C PHE A 248 24.32 -22.23 15.10
N LEU A 249 23.16 -22.54 15.66
CA LEU A 249 22.95 -23.78 16.42
C LEU A 249 22.83 -25.01 15.51
N ARG A 250 22.33 -24.84 14.28
CA ARG A 250 22.03 -25.93 13.35
C ARG A 250 23.16 -26.23 12.36
N PHE A 251 24.01 -25.26 12.04
CA PHE A 251 25.23 -25.50 11.25
C PHE A 251 26.35 -25.98 12.17
N PRO A 252 26.74 -27.27 12.09
CA PRO A 252 27.98 -27.68 12.72
C PRO A 252 29.11 -26.96 11.99
N VAL A 253 30.00 -26.33 12.78
CA VAL A 253 31.31 -25.81 12.39
C VAL A 253 31.82 -26.52 11.13
N PHE A 254 32.02 -25.77 10.04
CA PHE A 254 32.71 -26.28 8.85
C PHE A 254 33.95 -27.05 9.31
N GLY A 255 33.96 -28.35 8.98
CA GLY A 255 35.00 -29.38 9.19
C GLY A 255 36.22 -29.07 10.06
N ARG A 256 36.57 -30.04 10.93
CA ARG A 256 37.84 -30.12 11.68
C ARG A 256 39.01 -29.47 10.95
N ALA A 257 39.70 -28.54 11.62
CA ALA A 257 40.99 -28.02 11.19
C ALA A 257 41.91 -29.19 10.83
N ARG A 258 42.48 -29.17 9.61
CA ARG A 258 43.52 -30.13 9.24
C ARG A 258 44.72 -29.92 10.16
N GLU A 259 44.91 -30.85 11.08
CA GLU A 259 46.13 -30.92 11.89
C GLU A 259 47.34 -31.23 10.99
N ARG A 260 48.48 -30.61 11.35
CA ARG A 260 49.86 -30.84 10.90
C ARG A 260 50.24 -30.33 9.51
N PHE A 261 50.71 -29.08 9.50
CA PHE A 261 52.02 -28.83 8.91
C PHE A 261 53.06 -28.92 10.03
N THR A 262 53.81 -30.02 10.06
CA THR A 262 55.06 -30.10 10.80
C THR A 262 56.02 -29.07 10.19
N VAL A 263 56.32 -28.01 10.94
CA VAL A 263 57.45 -27.15 10.64
C VAL A 263 58.69 -28.03 10.79
N SER A 264 59.25 -28.48 9.67
CA SER A 264 60.54 -29.14 9.67
C SER A 264 61.58 -28.09 10.04
N THR A 265 61.93 -28.04 11.32
CA THR A 265 63.06 -27.30 11.87
C THR A 265 64.35 -28.05 11.48
N VAL A 266 64.70 -27.97 10.20
CA VAL A 266 66.08 -28.10 9.75
C VAL A 266 66.38 -26.80 9.05
N VAL A 267 67.09 -25.95 9.79
CA VAL A 267 67.62 -24.68 9.31
C VAL A 267 68.77 -25.04 8.37
N ASP A 268 68.48 -25.11 7.07
CA ASP A 268 69.51 -25.15 6.06
C ASP A 268 69.96 -23.70 5.80
N HIS A 269 71.12 -23.34 6.36
CA HIS A 269 71.65 -21.99 6.50
C HIS A 269 72.11 -21.34 5.17
N GLN A 270 71.66 -21.82 4.01
CA GLN A 270 72.05 -21.24 2.72
C GLN A 270 70.97 -20.48 1.95
N HIS A 271 69.72 -20.38 2.43
CA HIS A 271 68.68 -19.62 1.72
C HIS A 271 67.74 -18.85 2.67
N GLU A 272 68.23 -17.71 3.17
CA GLU A 272 67.51 -16.77 4.05
C GLU A 272 66.52 -15.85 3.30
N ASN A 273 65.82 -16.34 2.27
CA ASN A 273 64.76 -15.57 1.64
C ASN A 273 63.72 -16.48 0.99
N ARG A 274 62.80 -17.03 1.81
CA ARG A 274 61.62 -17.75 1.30
C ARG A 274 60.51 -16.74 0.95
N ASP A 275 60.80 -15.95 -0.08
CA ASP A 275 59.87 -15.07 -0.76
C ASP A 275 58.88 -15.90 -1.61
N ILE A 276 57.63 -15.47 -1.67
CA ILE A 276 56.50 -16.12 -2.39
C ILE A 276 56.74 -16.12 -3.93
N ARG A 277 57.82 -15.46 -4.37
CA ARG A 277 58.25 -15.31 -5.77
C ARG A 277 59.19 -16.40 -6.31
N ASN A 278 59.33 -17.52 -5.60
CA ASN A 278 60.27 -18.57 -6.02
C ASN A 278 59.69 -19.42 -7.16
N PHE A 279 60.01 -19.04 -8.40
CA PHE A 279 59.52 -19.63 -9.66
C PHE A 279 59.67 -21.15 -9.73
N GLY A 280 60.70 -21.70 -9.08
CA GLY A 280 60.95 -23.15 -9.01
C GLY A 280 59.80 -23.97 -8.41
N ARG A 281 59.05 -23.41 -7.44
CA ARG A 281 57.89 -24.13 -6.86
C ARG A 281 56.70 -24.23 -7.82
N HIS A 282 56.57 -23.28 -8.75
CA HIS A 282 55.54 -23.35 -9.77
C HIS A 282 55.90 -24.40 -10.82
N ILE A 283 57.19 -24.48 -11.20
CA ILE A 283 57.70 -25.55 -12.08
C ILE A 283 57.51 -26.92 -11.43
N ASP A 284 57.82 -27.09 -10.14
CA ASP A 284 57.61 -28.35 -9.44
C ASP A 284 56.12 -28.75 -9.37
N ALA A 285 55.23 -27.78 -9.17
CA ALA A 285 53.79 -28.01 -9.15
C ALA A 285 53.24 -28.39 -10.54
N VAL A 286 53.69 -27.71 -11.60
CA VAL A 286 53.32 -28.01 -12.99
C VAL A 286 53.87 -29.38 -13.40
N GLY A 287 55.12 -29.68 -13.06
CA GLY A 287 55.74 -30.99 -13.29
C GLY A 287 55.00 -32.11 -12.57
N GLY A 288 54.60 -31.89 -11.32
CA GLY A 288 53.76 -32.81 -10.56
C GLY A 288 52.37 -33.02 -11.17
N LEU A 289 51.79 -31.97 -11.77
CA LEU A 289 50.50 -32.05 -12.45
C LEU A 289 50.62 -32.87 -13.75
N LEU A 290 51.63 -32.60 -14.57
CA LEU A 290 51.92 -33.34 -15.82
C LEU A 290 52.25 -34.81 -15.55
N HIS A 291 52.97 -35.10 -14.47
CA HIS A 291 53.28 -36.47 -14.07
C HIS A 291 52.01 -37.25 -13.67
N LYS A 292 51.06 -36.60 -13.01
CA LYS A 292 49.79 -37.23 -12.58
C LYS A 292 48.85 -37.52 -13.74
N THR A 293 48.85 -36.71 -14.80
CA THR A 293 48.03 -36.98 -16.00
C THR A 293 48.53 -38.18 -16.81
N ARG A 294 49.78 -38.62 -16.62
CA ARG A 294 50.42 -39.77 -17.31
C ARG A 294 50.38 -39.71 -18.85
N ASP A 295 50.09 -38.53 -19.41
CA ASP A 295 50.07 -38.29 -20.85
C ASP A 295 51.43 -37.72 -21.29
N THR A 296 52.25 -38.60 -21.84
CA THR A 296 53.63 -38.28 -22.23
C THR A 296 53.68 -37.39 -23.47
N GLN A 297 52.70 -37.45 -24.37
CA GLN A 297 52.66 -36.58 -25.54
C GLN A 297 52.31 -35.15 -25.15
N HIS A 298 51.32 -34.97 -24.26
CA HIS A 298 50.92 -33.66 -23.77
C HIS A 298 51.99 -33.00 -22.90
N ALA A 299 52.69 -33.78 -22.07
CA ALA A 299 53.82 -33.28 -21.30
C ALA A 299 54.97 -32.82 -22.21
N ALA A 300 55.30 -33.60 -23.24
CA ALA A 300 56.36 -33.25 -24.19
C ALA A 300 56.03 -32.00 -25.01
N SER A 301 54.78 -31.82 -25.45
CA SER A 301 54.37 -30.61 -26.18
C SER A 301 54.41 -29.37 -25.29
N THR A 302 54.03 -29.50 -24.02
CA THR A 302 54.03 -28.39 -23.06
C THR A 302 55.45 -27.94 -22.73
N ILE A 303 56.38 -28.87 -22.56
CA ILE A 303 57.80 -28.55 -22.35
C ILE A 303 58.39 -27.84 -23.57
N ARG A 304 58.13 -28.34 -24.79
CA ARG A 304 58.62 -27.69 -26.02
C ARG A 304 58.06 -26.29 -26.22
N TYR A 305 56.78 -26.09 -25.92
CA TYR A 305 56.14 -24.77 -26.00
C TYR A 305 56.82 -23.78 -25.05
N TYR A 306 57.11 -24.24 -23.83
CA TYR A 306 57.77 -23.45 -22.81
C TYR A 306 59.21 -23.07 -23.21
N ASP A 307 59.98 -24.03 -23.73
CA ASP A 307 61.36 -23.82 -24.21
C ASP A 307 61.41 -22.79 -25.34
N GLN A 308 60.48 -22.85 -26.30
CA GLN A 308 60.43 -21.92 -27.43
C GLN A 308 60.04 -20.48 -27.07
N HIS A 309 59.24 -20.28 -26.02
CA HIS A 309 58.69 -18.96 -25.67
C HIS A 309 59.41 -18.30 -24.50
N VAL A 310 60.18 -19.05 -23.71
CA VAL A 310 60.89 -18.51 -22.53
C VAL A 310 62.41 -18.50 -22.73
N SER A 311 63.00 -19.28 -23.66
CA SER A 311 64.45 -19.24 -23.92
C SER A 311 64.87 -18.17 -24.94
N ASN A 312 63.96 -17.35 -25.45
CA ASN A 312 64.25 -16.24 -26.38
C ASN A 312 64.08 -14.84 -25.74
N ASP A 313 63.88 -14.77 -24.43
CA ASP A 313 64.02 -13.58 -23.57
C ASP A 313 65.13 -13.82 -22.54
#